data_AF-A0A525D1S2-F1
#
_entry.id   AF-A0A525D1S2-F1
#
_cell.length_a   1.000
_cell.length_b   1.000
_cell.length_c   1.000
_cell.angle_alpha   90.00
_cell.angle_beta   90.00
_cell.angle_gamma   90.00
#
_symmetry.space_group_name_H-M   'P 1'
#
loop_
_entity.id
_entity.type
_entity.pdbx_description
1 polymer ?
#
loop_
_entity_poly.entity_id
_entity_poly.type
_entity_poly.pdbx_seq_one_letter_code
_entity_poly.pdbx_strand_id
1 'polypeptide(L)'
;MIDLHVHSTASDGSYTPQQIMALAADAGVKAISITDHDTIDGIKAISARMGHGPVELMSGVEISCDPPLDGLSSSSLHILGYGFSVYDSGLNQLLDQLKVAREQRNPRIVEQLCQLGYDISIEEVEKACGGGQAGRPHIAQVMVDKGYVDSFDKAFDLYLAKGKPAYVDKFRVSCKTAIQVIHDAGGVAVLAHPGLIKEEKSRRLEQLIIELISYGLDGLEVYYTDHSEDQVSRLMSLARQNDLAVTGGSDFHGTFNKGVDLGTGKGNLNIGFNVFHRLKARIDEMRRVNLSHDILMKNCGHRFKDVSLLTQALCHRSFLNENPKYAKQDNERLEFLGDAVLGLCIGQLLMAHHPAKKEGELSKLRSLLVSESGLADIARKIDLGRFIMLGRGERLSNGHEKNSILSDTFEALVAAIYLDAGFETVFNLIQDLFASRLVQEEKQTLHRDFKSALQEYVQETGSPAPVYCLDNESGPDHDKTFEVVLDIFDTRVRGIGKTKKSAEQDCARNALDLVNR
;
A
#
# COMPACT_ATOMS: atom_id res chain seq x y z
N MET A 1 8.40 -3.72 -23.98
CA MET A 1 9.31 -2.97 -23.10
C MET A 1 8.74 -2.97 -21.68
N ILE A 2 9.58 -2.79 -20.66
CA ILE A 2 9.17 -2.68 -19.24
C ILE A 2 9.77 -1.43 -18.61
N ASP A 3 9.27 -1.05 -17.44
CA ASP A 3 9.88 -0.01 -16.60
C ASP A 3 9.66 -0.31 -15.11
N LEU A 4 10.71 -0.63 -14.36
CA LEU A 4 10.57 -1.07 -12.96
C LEU A 4 11.03 -0.02 -11.95
N HIS A 5 11.31 1.22 -12.37
CA HIS A 5 11.74 2.28 -11.48
C HIS A 5 11.02 3.58 -11.86
N VAL A 6 9.93 3.86 -11.17
CA VAL A 6 9.00 4.95 -11.50
C VAL A 6 8.44 5.57 -10.23
N HIS A 7 8.44 6.90 -10.18
CA HIS A 7 7.98 7.69 -9.03
C HIS A 7 6.66 8.38 -9.31
N SER A 8 5.79 8.41 -8.29
CA SER A 8 4.46 9.00 -8.34
C SER A 8 4.34 10.17 -7.37
N THR A 9 3.18 10.83 -7.38
CA THR A 9 2.82 11.85 -6.39
C THR A 9 2.72 11.30 -4.97
N ALA A 10 2.93 10.01 -4.71
CA ALA A 10 3.06 9.52 -3.34
C ALA A 10 4.42 9.90 -2.72
N SER A 11 5.45 10.12 -3.56
CA SER A 11 6.75 10.63 -3.16
C SER A 11 7.09 11.91 -3.91
N ASP A 12 8.03 11.90 -4.86
CA ASP A 12 8.51 13.07 -5.61
C ASP A 12 8.34 12.97 -7.13
N GLY A 13 7.41 12.15 -7.59
CA GLY A 13 6.90 12.18 -8.96
C GLY A 13 5.79 13.21 -9.17
N SER A 14 5.60 13.67 -10.41
CA SER A 14 4.58 14.68 -10.74
C SER A 14 3.23 14.11 -11.22
N TYR A 15 3.11 12.79 -11.34
CA TYR A 15 1.90 12.11 -11.84
C TYR A 15 1.34 11.15 -10.80
N THR A 16 0.00 11.08 -10.73
CA THR A 16 -0.65 10.11 -9.84
C THR A 16 -0.39 8.68 -10.30
N PRO A 17 -0.47 7.68 -9.41
CA PRO A 17 -0.36 6.27 -9.79
C PRO A 17 -1.27 5.88 -10.96
N GLN A 18 -2.50 6.40 -11.02
CA GLN A 18 -3.44 6.12 -12.09
C GLN A 18 -3.02 6.77 -13.41
N GLN A 19 -2.48 8.00 -13.37
CA GLN A 19 -1.94 8.66 -14.56
C GLN A 19 -0.71 7.93 -15.10
N ILE A 20 0.18 7.46 -14.23
CA ILE A 20 1.34 6.64 -14.60
C ILE A 20 0.90 5.37 -15.33
N MET A 21 -0.13 4.68 -14.85
CA MET A 21 -0.66 3.49 -15.53
C MET A 21 -1.23 3.79 -16.92
N ALA A 22 -1.86 4.95 -17.12
CA ALA A 22 -2.33 5.38 -18.43
C ALA A 22 -1.16 5.69 -19.38
N LEU A 23 -0.18 6.47 -18.91
CA LEU A 23 1.04 6.78 -19.65
C LEU A 23 1.81 5.51 -20.06
N ALA A 24 1.90 4.53 -19.16
CA ALA A 24 2.52 3.24 -19.43
C ALA A 24 1.82 2.46 -20.55
N ALA A 25 0.48 2.45 -20.55
CA ALA A 25 -0.28 1.82 -21.61
C ALA A 25 -0.05 2.51 -22.96
N ASP A 26 -0.06 3.84 -22.98
CA ASP A 26 0.14 4.65 -24.19
C ASP A 26 1.57 4.51 -24.75
N ALA A 27 2.57 4.43 -23.88
CA ALA A 27 3.97 4.20 -24.24
C ALA A 27 4.26 2.73 -24.67
N GLY A 28 3.28 1.83 -24.60
CA GLY A 28 3.45 0.42 -24.94
C GLY A 28 4.29 -0.37 -23.92
N VAL A 29 4.42 0.15 -22.69
CA VAL A 29 5.02 -0.58 -21.57
C VAL A 29 4.14 -1.77 -21.22
N LYS A 30 4.76 -2.95 -21.09
CA LYS A 30 4.06 -4.23 -20.83
C LYS A 30 4.08 -4.64 -19.37
N ALA A 31 5.09 -4.20 -18.61
CA ALA A 31 5.13 -4.36 -17.17
C ALA A 31 5.73 -3.14 -16.51
N ILE A 32 5.20 -2.78 -15.34
CA ILE A 32 5.61 -1.60 -14.57
C ILE A 32 5.70 -1.89 -13.07
N SER A 33 6.56 -1.15 -12.37
CA SER A 33 6.57 -1.04 -10.92
C SER A 33 6.66 0.42 -10.50
N ILE A 34 5.78 0.86 -9.61
CA ILE A 34 5.89 2.16 -8.94
C ILE A 34 6.73 1.95 -7.68
N THR A 35 7.84 2.67 -7.59
CA THR A 35 8.90 2.48 -6.59
C THR A 35 9.14 3.78 -5.83
N ASP A 36 8.06 4.39 -5.33
CA ASP A 36 8.12 5.65 -4.60
C ASP A 36 9.13 5.61 -3.44
N HIS A 37 9.79 6.74 -3.19
CA HIS A 37 10.77 6.87 -2.11
C HIS A 37 10.15 6.71 -0.72
N ASP A 38 10.63 5.73 0.03
CA ASP A 38 10.27 5.45 1.43
C ASP A 38 8.75 5.27 1.68
N THR A 39 7.97 4.98 0.64
CA THR A 39 6.51 4.79 0.75
C THR A 39 5.99 3.79 -0.27
N ILE A 40 4.91 3.11 0.09
CA ILE A 40 4.16 2.23 -0.82
C ILE A 40 2.73 2.72 -1.06
N ASP A 41 2.44 3.97 -0.71
CA ASP A 41 1.09 4.53 -0.86
C ASP A 41 0.68 4.61 -2.34
N GLY A 42 1.64 4.89 -3.23
CA GLY A 42 1.41 4.93 -4.67
C GLY A 42 1.01 3.58 -5.23
N ILE A 43 1.79 2.53 -4.95
CA ILE A 43 1.45 1.16 -5.37
C ILE A 43 0.17 0.64 -4.70
N LYS A 44 -0.06 0.96 -3.41
CA LYS A 44 -1.30 0.58 -2.71
C LYS A 44 -2.54 1.18 -3.38
N ALA A 45 -2.47 2.41 -3.88
CA ALA A 45 -3.59 3.07 -4.54
C ALA A 45 -4.03 2.38 -5.85
N ILE A 46 -3.18 1.53 -6.43
CA ILE A 46 -3.46 0.77 -7.67
C ILE A 46 -3.32 -0.75 -7.48
N SER A 47 -3.17 -1.23 -6.25
CA SER A 47 -2.94 -2.65 -5.94
C SER A 47 -4.07 -3.56 -6.43
N ALA A 48 -5.32 -3.08 -6.39
CA ALA A 48 -6.49 -3.78 -6.91
C ALA A 48 -6.43 -4.06 -8.43
N ARG A 49 -5.48 -3.44 -9.16
CA ARG A 49 -5.23 -3.69 -10.59
C ARG A 49 -4.19 -4.79 -10.81
N MET A 50 -3.50 -5.28 -9.78
CA MET A 50 -2.52 -6.35 -9.95
C MET A 50 -3.19 -7.58 -10.57
N GLY A 51 -2.59 -8.10 -11.65
CA GLY A 51 -3.18 -9.21 -12.43
C GLY A 51 -4.33 -8.83 -13.37
N HIS A 52 -4.67 -7.54 -13.49
CA HIS A 52 -5.75 -7.05 -14.35
C HIS A 52 -5.29 -5.94 -15.30
N GLY A 53 -5.73 -6.04 -16.56
CA GLY A 53 -5.50 -5.01 -17.58
C GLY A 53 -4.27 -5.24 -18.48
N PRO A 54 -3.95 -4.27 -19.35
CA PRO A 54 -2.97 -4.45 -20.43
C PRO A 54 -1.50 -4.28 -20.00
N VAL A 55 -1.26 -3.71 -18.82
CA VAL A 55 0.09 -3.48 -18.25
C VAL A 55 0.19 -4.30 -16.98
N GLU A 56 1.17 -5.20 -16.92
CA GLU A 56 1.39 -6.03 -15.74
C GLU A 56 2.02 -5.20 -14.62
N LEU A 57 1.44 -5.25 -13.43
CA LEU A 57 1.88 -4.46 -12.28
C LEU A 57 2.61 -5.36 -11.27
N MET A 58 3.73 -4.88 -10.75
CA MET A 58 4.48 -5.48 -9.65
C MET A 58 4.68 -4.47 -8.52
N SER A 59 4.52 -4.92 -7.27
CA SER A 59 4.80 -4.08 -6.12
C SER A 59 6.24 -3.61 -6.08
N GLY A 60 6.42 -2.34 -5.77
CA GLY A 60 7.70 -1.63 -5.80
C GLY A 60 7.81 -0.65 -4.63
N VAL A 61 9.04 -0.42 -4.18
CA VAL A 61 9.41 0.65 -3.24
C VAL A 61 10.87 0.98 -3.45
N GLU A 62 11.28 2.23 -3.23
CA GLU A 62 12.69 2.60 -3.14
C GLU A 62 13.02 3.08 -1.72
N ILE A 63 13.83 2.31 -0.99
CA ILE A 63 14.14 2.59 0.41
C ILE A 63 15.50 3.30 0.53
N SER A 64 15.49 4.48 1.14
CA SER A 64 16.67 5.27 1.48
C SER A 64 17.45 4.63 2.63
N CYS A 65 18.66 4.17 2.34
CA CYS A 65 19.52 3.46 3.28
C CYS A 65 20.82 4.21 3.59
N ASP A 66 21.36 3.99 4.79
CA ASP A 66 22.72 4.35 5.13
C ASP A 66 23.71 3.42 4.41
N PRO A 67 24.75 3.96 3.74
CA PRO A 67 25.75 3.14 3.09
C PRO A 67 26.54 2.31 4.11
N PRO A 68 26.83 1.02 3.84
CA PRO A 68 27.54 0.16 4.79
C PRO A 68 29.05 0.41 4.84
N LEU A 69 29.59 1.15 3.87
CA LEU A 69 31.02 1.48 3.80
C LEU A 69 31.25 2.97 4.03
N ASP A 70 32.17 3.27 4.94
CA ASP A 70 32.60 4.65 5.19
C ASP A 70 33.26 5.28 3.96
N GLY A 71 33.06 6.59 3.80
CA GLY A 71 33.72 7.40 2.78
C GLY A 71 33.26 7.14 1.34
N LEU A 72 32.10 6.51 1.15
CA LEU A 72 31.41 6.49 -0.14
C LEU A 72 31.03 7.93 -0.54
N SER A 73 31.09 8.22 -1.85
CA SER A 73 30.74 9.55 -2.37
C SER A 73 29.26 9.90 -2.19
N SER A 74 28.39 8.89 -2.17
CA SER A 74 26.96 9.08 -1.93
C SER A 74 26.64 9.16 -0.44
N SER A 75 25.79 10.13 -0.08
CA SER A 75 25.26 10.28 1.28
C SER A 75 24.22 9.24 1.67
N SER A 76 23.66 8.55 0.69
CA SER A 76 22.63 7.51 0.85
C SER A 76 22.76 6.48 -0.26
N LEU A 77 22.42 5.24 0.02
CA LEU A 77 22.17 4.21 -0.98
C LEU A 77 20.69 3.95 -1.07
N HIS A 78 20.20 3.53 -2.22
CA HIS A 78 18.80 3.18 -2.38
C HIS A 78 18.67 1.70 -2.70
N ILE A 79 17.77 1.04 -1.97
CA ILE A 79 17.44 -0.37 -2.16
C ILE A 79 16.00 -0.42 -2.69
N LEU A 80 15.86 -0.93 -3.90
CA LEU A 80 14.57 -1.22 -4.52
C LEU A 80 14.04 -2.55 -3.95
N GLY A 81 12.79 -2.54 -3.49
CA GLY A 81 12.06 -3.76 -3.15
C GLY A 81 11.07 -4.12 -4.24
N TYR A 82 11.01 -5.39 -4.64
CA TYR A 82 10.07 -5.84 -5.67
C TYR A 82 9.26 -7.07 -5.24
N GLY A 83 7.99 -7.11 -5.63
CA GLY A 83 7.15 -8.29 -5.48
C GLY A 83 6.86 -8.68 -4.03
N PHE A 84 6.97 -7.75 -3.09
CA PHE A 84 6.58 -7.95 -1.70
C PHE A 84 5.06 -7.79 -1.51
N SER A 85 4.54 -8.28 -0.38
CA SER A 85 3.16 -8.01 0.04
C SER A 85 3.02 -6.57 0.53
N VAL A 86 2.11 -5.81 -0.08
CA VAL A 86 1.81 -4.43 0.33
C VAL A 86 1.16 -4.35 1.71
N TYR A 87 0.78 -5.48 2.29
CA TYR A 87 0.16 -5.60 3.61
C TYR A 87 1.12 -6.03 4.71
N ASP A 88 2.39 -6.32 4.40
CA ASP A 88 3.35 -6.78 5.41
C ASP A 88 3.55 -5.72 6.51
N SER A 89 3.29 -6.10 7.76
CA SER A 89 3.30 -5.17 8.89
C SER A 89 4.69 -4.61 9.18
N GLY A 90 5.74 -5.42 9.02
CA GLY A 90 7.13 -5.02 9.28
C GLY A 90 7.62 -3.98 8.27
N LEU A 91 7.33 -4.20 6.99
CA LEU A 91 7.63 -3.23 5.93
C LEU A 91 6.87 -1.93 6.12
N ASN A 92 5.57 -2.00 6.38
CA ASN A 92 4.76 -0.82 6.61
C ASN A 92 5.26 0.01 7.80
N GLN A 93 5.59 -0.64 8.93
CA GLN A 93 6.13 0.04 10.10
C GLN A 93 7.47 0.72 9.81
N LEU A 94 8.37 0.07 9.08
CA LEU A 94 9.65 0.67 8.69
C LEU A 94 9.45 1.91 7.80
N LEU A 95 8.59 1.80 6.78
CA LEU A 95 8.30 2.90 5.87
C LEU A 95 7.66 4.08 6.61
N ASP A 96 6.73 3.83 7.53
CA ASP A 96 6.13 4.88 8.36
C ASP A 96 7.17 5.62 9.22
N GLN A 97 8.16 4.91 9.78
CA GLN A 97 9.28 5.55 10.50
C GLN A 97 10.11 6.45 9.57
N LEU A 98 10.43 5.98 8.36
CA LEU A 98 11.17 6.76 7.37
C LEU A 98 10.37 7.97 6.89
N LYS A 99 9.04 7.85 6.81
CA LYS A 99 8.15 8.95 6.46
C LYS A 99 8.17 10.05 7.51
N VAL A 100 7.97 9.69 8.77
CA VAL A 100 8.03 10.63 9.91
C VAL A 100 9.39 11.33 9.96
N ALA A 101 10.48 10.60 9.71
CA ALA A 101 11.82 11.21 9.66
C ALA A 101 11.97 12.26 8.54
N ARG A 102 11.28 12.08 7.39
CA ARG A 102 11.29 13.05 6.28
C ARG A 102 10.43 14.27 6.61
N GLU A 103 9.25 14.07 7.19
CA GLU A 103 8.34 15.13 7.64
C GLU A 103 8.98 16.03 8.68
N GLN A 104 9.71 15.46 9.65
CA GLN A 104 10.43 16.23 10.67
C GLN A 104 11.65 16.99 10.13
N ARG A 105 12.25 16.51 9.03
CA ARG A 105 13.44 17.13 8.42
C ARG A 105 13.07 18.36 7.59
N ASN A 106 12.01 18.30 6.79
CA ASN A 106 11.72 19.35 5.79
C ASN A 106 11.55 20.76 6.42
N PRO A 107 10.83 20.95 7.54
CA PRO A 107 10.72 22.25 8.19
C PRO A 107 12.08 22.83 8.60
N ARG A 108 13.03 21.97 9.01
CA ARG A 108 14.38 22.40 9.39
C ARG A 108 15.20 22.87 8.17
N ILE A 109 15.02 22.24 7.00
CA ILE A 109 15.64 22.71 5.76
C ILE A 109 15.08 24.08 5.39
N VAL A 110 13.76 24.26 5.46
CA VAL A 110 13.10 25.54 5.19
C VAL A 110 13.60 26.61 6.16
N GLU A 111 13.72 26.31 7.45
CA GLU A 111 14.28 27.22 8.45
C GLU A 111 15.70 27.67 8.10
N GLN A 112 16.58 26.75 7.66
CA GLN A 112 17.93 27.10 7.21
C GLN A 112 17.91 28.01 5.98
N LEU A 113 17.02 27.76 5.01
CA LEU A 113 16.86 28.63 3.84
C LEU A 113 16.36 30.03 4.23
N CYS A 114 15.43 30.13 5.19
CA CYS A 114 14.96 31.40 5.73
C CYS A 114 16.08 32.18 6.42
N GLN A 115 16.94 31.49 7.18
CA GLN A 115 18.13 32.10 7.81
C GLN A 115 19.15 32.61 6.78
N LEU A 116 19.17 32.03 5.57
CA LEU A 116 19.99 32.50 4.45
C LEU A 116 19.31 33.64 3.64
N GLY A 117 18.10 34.05 4.02
CA GLY A 117 17.38 35.16 3.41
C GLY A 117 16.38 34.78 2.31
N TYR A 118 16.05 33.49 2.17
CA TYR A 118 15.02 33.03 1.24
C TYR A 118 13.64 33.01 1.92
N ASP A 119 12.65 33.68 1.34
CA ASP A 119 11.27 33.63 1.84
C ASP A 119 10.60 32.36 1.30
N ILE A 120 10.59 31.30 2.10
CA ILE A 120 10.01 29.98 1.77
C ILE A 120 9.23 29.48 2.97
N SER A 121 8.04 28.94 2.75
CA SER A 121 7.20 28.33 3.78
C SER A 121 7.05 26.82 3.58
N ILE A 122 6.69 26.09 4.62
CA ILE A 122 6.46 24.64 4.51
C ILE A 122 5.18 24.36 3.72
N GLU A 123 4.17 25.23 3.83
CA GLU A 123 2.90 25.14 3.13
C GLU A 123 3.09 25.24 1.60
N GLU A 124 4.04 26.07 1.14
CA GLU A 124 4.40 26.15 -0.28
C GLU A 124 5.07 24.86 -0.77
N VAL A 125 5.90 24.25 0.05
CA VAL A 125 6.58 22.98 -0.27
C VAL A 125 5.55 21.83 -0.34
N GLU A 126 4.61 21.78 0.60
CA GLU A 126 3.51 20.81 0.60
C GLU A 126 2.60 21.00 -0.62
N LYS A 127 2.30 22.25 -0.99
CA LYS A 127 1.55 22.56 -2.21
C LYS A 127 2.29 22.14 -3.48
N ALA A 128 3.60 22.35 -3.54
CA ALA A 128 4.44 21.93 -4.67
C ALA A 128 4.53 20.40 -4.80
N CYS A 129 4.41 19.67 -3.69
CA CYS A 129 4.32 18.20 -3.68
C CYS A 129 3.02 17.70 -4.35
N GLY A 130 1.92 18.47 -4.26
CA GLY A 130 0.64 18.10 -4.88
C GLY A 130 -0.08 16.93 -4.21
N GLY A 131 0.35 16.54 -3.00
CA GLY A 131 -0.07 15.34 -2.27
C GLY A 131 1.11 14.41 -1.99
N GLY A 132 0.95 13.44 -1.08
CA GLY A 132 2.01 12.51 -0.71
C GLY A 132 3.13 13.14 0.14
N GLN A 133 4.35 12.63 -0.01
CA GLN A 133 5.44 12.99 0.88
C GLN A 133 6.44 13.99 0.28
N ALA A 134 6.44 15.20 0.83
CA ALA A 134 7.38 16.25 0.44
C ALA A 134 8.86 15.88 0.69
N GLY A 135 9.76 16.49 -0.08
CA GLY A 135 11.18 16.18 -0.07
C GLY A 135 12.01 17.34 -0.60
N ARG A 136 13.34 17.15 -0.63
CA ARG A 136 14.26 18.16 -1.20
C ARG A 136 13.92 18.52 -2.66
N PRO A 137 13.47 17.59 -3.53
CA PRO A 137 12.98 17.93 -4.86
C PRO A 137 11.91 19.03 -4.85
N HIS A 138 10.92 18.93 -3.96
CA HIS A 138 9.86 19.93 -3.85
C HIS A 138 10.36 21.28 -3.31
N ILE A 139 11.31 21.27 -2.37
CA ILE A 139 11.95 22.49 -1.89
C ILE A 139 12.73 23.17 -3.02
N ALA A 140 13.48 22.39 -3.80
CA ALA A 140 14.18 22.89 -4.99
C ALA A 140 13.22 23.50 -6.01
N GLN A 141 12.06 22.87 -6.23
CA GLN A 141 11.02 23.41 -7.11
C GLN A 141 10.52 24.78 -6.63
N VAL A 142 10.22 24.93 -5.34
CA VAL A 142 9.79 26.23 -4.77
C VAL A 142 10.89 27.29 -4.94
N MET A 143 12.16 26.94 -4.78
CA MET A 143 13.27 27.87 -5.01
C MET A 143 13.37 28.31 -6.47
N VAL A 144 13.11 27.41 -7.43
CA VAL A 144 13.07 27.74 -8.87
C VAL A 144 11.86 28.61 -9.19
N ASP A 145 10.68 28.25 -8.71
CA ASP A 145 9.43 28.96 -8.97
C ASP A 145 9.45 30.40 -8.43
N LYS A 146 10.14 30.62 -7.30
CA LYS A 146 10.37 31.95 -6.72
C LYS A 146 11.53 32.71 -7.37
N GLY A 147 12.23 32.12 -8.33
CA GLY A 147 13.35 32.73 -9.03
C GLY A 147 14.62 32.91 -8.17
N TYR A 148 14.75 32.15 -7.08
CA TYR A 148 15.95 32.18 -6.22
C TYR A 148 17.13 31.43 -6.83
N VAL A 149 16.86 30.47 -7.72
CA VAL A 149 17.86 29.72 -8.49
C VAL A 149 17.34 29.44 -9.89
N ASP A 150 18.24 29.36 -10.88
CA ASP A 150 17.85 29.20 -12.28
C ASP A 150 17.45 27.76 -12.66
N SER A 151 17.84 26.78 -11.85
CA SER A 151 17.61 25.36 -12.15
C SER A 151 17.55 24.51 -10.89
N PHE A 152 16.98 23.31 -11.07
CA PHE A 152 16.88 22.28 -10.04
C PHE A 152 18.27 21.86 -9.52
N ASP A 153 19.21 21.59 -10.42
CA ASP A 153 20.58 21.22 -10.08
C ASP A 153 21.27 22.30 -9.25
N LYS A 154 21.07 23.59 -9.60
CA LYS A 154 21.62 24.71 -8.83
C LYS A 154 21.08 24.76 -7.41
N ALA A 155 19.81 24.42 -7.18
CA ALA A 155 19.26 24.34 -5.82
C ALA A 155 20.02 23.31 -4.97
N PHE A 156 20.30 22.13 -5.54
CA PHE A 156 21.07 21.08 -4.87
C PHE A 156 22.54 21.46 -4.69
N ASP A 157 23.20 21.90 -5.75
CA ASP A 157 24.62 22.23 -5.77
C ASP A 157 24.98 23.37 -4.82
N LEU A 158 24.07 24.31 -4.58
CA LEU A 158 24.31 25.45 -3.72
C LEU A 158 23.79 25.26 -2.30
N TYR A 159 22.64 24.62 -2.10
CA TYR A 159 21.92 24.67 -0.81
C TYR A 159 21.52 23.32 -0.23
N LEU A 160 21.05 22.36 -1.05
CA LEU A 160 20.31 21.19 -0.54
C LEU A 160 21.11 19.87 -0.52
N ALA A 161 22.24 19.78 -1.24
CA ALA A 161 23.10 18.59 -1.24
C ALA A 161 23.90 18.45 0.07
N LYS A 162 24.44 17.25 0.35
CA LYS A 162 25.23 17.01 1.58
C LYS A 162 26.39 18.00 1.68
N GLY A 163 26.56 18.58 2.86
CA GLY A 163 27.59 19.59 3.13
C GLY A 163 27.26 21.01 2.64
N LYS A 164 26.06 21.23 2.10
CA LYS A 164 25.57 22.56 1.71
C LYS A 164 24.80 23.25 2.84
N PRO A 165 24.65 24.59 2.81
CA PRO A 165 24.15 25.37 3.94
C PRO A 165 22.78 24.97 4.48
N ALA A 166 21.86 24.50 3.63
CA ALA A 166 20.52 24.09 4.05
C ALA A 166 20.35 22.56 4.16
N TYR A 167 21.45 21.80 4.12
CA TYR A 167 21.38 20.36 4.28
C TYR A 167 21.11 19.98 5.74
N VAL A 168 20.01 19.26 5.95
CA VAL A 168 19.67 18.64 7.22
C VAL A 168 19.64 17.13 7.03
N ASP A 169 20.38 16.41 7.88
CA ASP A 169 20.38 14.96 7.83
C ASP A 169 19.05 14.39 8.38
N LYS A 170 18.67 13.19 7.92
CA LYS A 170 17.52 12.45 8.45
C LYS A 170 17.95 11.04 8.84
N PHE A 171 17.17 10.44 9.73
CA PHE A 171 17.24 9.00 9.97
C PHE A 171 17.09 8.25 8.64
N ARG A 172 18.00 7.29 8.43
CA ARG A 172 17.95 6.30 7.37
C ARG A 172 18.10 4.93 8.02
N VAL A 173 17.54 3.92 7.37
CA VAL A 173 17.67 2.53 7.80
C VAL A 173 18.98 1.95 7.27
N SER A 174 19.56 0.96 7.95
CA SER A 174 20.71 0.24 7.37
C SER A 174 20.28 -0.57 6.13
N CYS A 175 21.16 -0.71 5.13
CA CYS A 175 20.89 -1.59 3.98
C CYS A 175 20.49 -3.01 4.42
N LYS A 176 21.15 -3.55 5.45
CA LYS A 176 20.85 -4.89 5.98
C LYS A 176 19.40 -5.01 6.47
N THR A 177 18.93 -4.02 7.23
CA THR A 177 17.55 -4.00 7.72
C THR A 177 16.55 -3.82 6.59
N ALA A 178 16.82 -2.94 5.62
CA ALA A 178 15.95 -2.76 4.46
C ALA A 178 15.79 -4.06 3.64
N ILE A 179 16.91 -4.74 3.34
CA ILE A 179 16.91 -6.02 2.63
C ILE A 179 16.09 -7.06 3.39
N GLN A 180 16.35 -7.23 4.69
CA GLN A 180 15.63 -8.21 5.52
C GLN A 180 14.12 -7.96 5.54
N VAL A 181 13.70 -6.70 5.70
CA VAL A 181 12.27 -6.36 5.76
C VAL A 181 11.58 -6.56 4.42
N ILE A 182 12.26 -6.32 3.29
CA ILE A 182 11.76 -6.65 1.94
C ILE A 182 11.58 -8.17 1.81
N HIS A 183 12.53 -8.97 2.30
CA HIS A 183 12.44 -10.43 2.27
C HIS A 183 11.35 -10.99 3.16
N ASP A 184 11.18 -10.46 4.38
CA ASP A 184 10.12 -10.84 5.30
C ASP A 184 8.74 -10.55 4.67
N ALA A 185 8.65 -9.43 3.93
CA ALA A 185 7.50 -9.09 3.11
C ALA A 185 7.35 -9.94 1.83
N GLY A 186 8.20 -10.94 1.61
CA GLY A 186 8.12 -11.90 0.50
C GLY A 186 8.56 -11.35 -0.86
N GLY A 187 9.31 -10.24 -0.86
CA GLY A 187 9.89 -9.63 -2.05
C GLY A 187 11.38 -9.93 -2.20
N VAL A 188 11.99 -9.26 -3.17
CA VAL A 188 13.43 -9.29 -3.45
C VAL A 188 14.02 -7.89 -3.39
N ALA A 189 15.26 -7.78 -2.93
CA ALA A 189 15.97 -6.53 -2.73
C ALA A 189 17.04 -6.29 -3.81
N VAL A 190 17.03 -5.11 -4.41
CA VAL A 190 17.85 -4.74 -5.56
C VAL A 190 18.57 -3.42 -5.31
N LEU A 191 19.85 -3.33 -5.63
CA LEU A 191 20.59 -2.08 -5.52
C LEU A 191 20.21 -1.14 -6.68
N ALA A 192 19.66 0.03 -6.36
CA ALA A 192 19.26 1.02 -7.35
C ALA A 192 20.47 1.75 -7.94
N HIS A 193 20.38 2.04 -9.24
CA HIS A 193 21.28 2.89 -10.03
C HIS A 193 22.77 2.87 -9.59
N PRO A 194 23.41 1.70 -9.44
CA PRO A 194 24.76 1.58 -8.91
C PRO A 194 25.82 2.32 -9.74
N GLY A 195 25.55 2.61 -11.02
CA GLY A 195 26.45 3.39 -11.87
C GLY A 195 26.56 4.87 -11.47
N LEU A 196 25.60 5.41 -10.71
CA LEU A 196 25.68 6.78 -10.18
C LEU A 196 26.62 6.93 -8.99
N ILE A 197 27.04 5.81 -8.38
CA ILE A 197 27.96 5.81 -7.26
C ILE A 197 29.36 6.15 -7.79
N LYS A 198 29.70 7.45 -7.75
CA LYS A 198 30.97 8.01 -8.24
C LYS A 198 32.13 7.55 -7.35
N GLU A 199 32.76 6.44 -7.71
CA GLU A 199 34.00 5.98 -7.04
C GLU A 199 35.16 6.07 -8.02
N GLU A 200 36.21 6.80 -7.66
CA GLU A 200 37.43 6.96 -8.46
C GLU A 200 38.12 5.60 -8.75
N LYS A 201 37.80 4.57 -7.97
CA LYS A 201 38.35 3.21 -8.10
C LYS A 201 37.24 2.20 -8.28
N SER A 202 37.23 1.54 -9.45
CA SER A 202 36.31 0.44 -9.78
C SER A 202 36.16 -0.59 -8.65
N ARG A 203 37.22 -0.92 -7.91
CA ARG A 203 37.19 -1.94 -6.84
C ARG A 203 36.20 -1.64 -5.71
N ARG A 204 35.84 -0.38 -5.44
CA ARG A 204 34.99 -0.05 -4.30
C ARG A 204 33.51 -0.37 -4.53
N LEU A 205 33.02 -0.18 -5.75
CA LEU A 205 31.65 -0.57 -6.11
C LEU A 205 31.46 -2.10 -6.00
N GLU A 206 32.46 -2.87 -6.40
CA GLU A 206 32.45 -4.32 -6.27
C GLU A 206 32.47 -4.75 -4.79
N GLN A 207 33.29 -4.12 -3.95
CA GLN A 207 33.27 -4.33 -2.50
C GLN A 207 31.92 -4.01 -1.88
N LEU A 208 31.29 -2.90 -2.28
CA LEU A 208 29.95 -2.54 -1.83
C LEU A 208 28.93 -3.63 -2.21
N ILE A 209 28.96 -4.09 -3.45
CA ILE A 209 28.04 -5.14 -3.91
C ILE A 209 28.27 -6.44 -3.13
N ILE A 210 29.52 -6.84 -2.89
CA ILE A 210 29.84 -8.02 -2.07
C ILE A 210 29.33 -7.87 -0.63
N GLU A 211 29.49 -6.69 -0.02
CA GLU A 211 28.97 -6.41 1.31
C GLU A 211 27.43 -6.53 1.34
N LEU A 212 26.74 -5.97 0.35
CA LEU A 212 25.29 -6.07 0.24
C LEU A 212 24.81 -7.50 -0.06
N ILE A 213 25.55 -8.27 -0.86
CA ILE A 213 25.30 -9.72 -1.07
C ILE A 213 25.36 -10.45 0.29
N SER A 214 26.32 -10.10 1.15
CA SER A 214 26.42 -10.70 2.49
C SER A 214 25.20 -10.39 3.38
N TYR A 215 24.43 -9.35 3.06
CA TYR A 215 23.17 -9.01 3.72
C TYR A 215 21.94 -9.63 3.05
N GLY A 216 22.10 -10.31 1.91
CA GLY A 216 21.02 -10.94 1.16
C GLY A 216 20.57 -10.19 -0.10
N LEU A 217 21.38 -9.29 -0.67
CA LEU A 217 21.01 -8.61 -1.91
C LEU A 217 20.70 -9.62 -3.03
N ASP A 218 19.57 -9.43 -3.71
CA ASP A 218 19.09 -10.35 -4.76
C ASP A 218 19.41 -9.89 -6.17
N GLY A 219 19.62 -8.58 -6.38
CA GLY A 219 19.73 -8.02 -7.72
C GLY A 219 20.45 -6.69 -7.82
N LEU A 220 20.76 -6.32 -9.06
CA LEU A 220 21.28 -5.00 -9.44
C LEU A 220 20.38 -4.36 -10.49
N GLU A 221 20.15 -3.06 -10.36
CA GLU A 221 19.61 -2.26 -11.45
C GLU A 221 20.70 -2.03 -12.49
N VAL A 222 20.68 -2.81 -13.57
CA VAL A 222 21.71 -2.75 -14.61
C VAL A 222 21.33 -1.71 -15.65
N TYR A 223 20.07 -1.69 -16.09
CA TYR A 223 19.58 -0.74 -17.07
C TYR A 223 18.97 0.46 -16.34
N TYR A 224 19.61 1.62 -16.49
CA TYR A 224 19.19 2.88 -15.88
C TYR A 224 19.52 4.02 -16.84
N THR A 225 18.69 5.07 -16.84
CA THR A 225 18.75 6.17 -17.81
C THR A 225 20.14 6.80 -17.93
N ASP A 226 20.87 6.98 -16.83
CA ASP A 226 22.20 7.59 -16.83
C ASP A 226 23.36 6.58 -16.74
N HIS A 227 23.11 5.28 -16.94
CA HIS A 227 24.19 4.31 -17.07
C HIS A 227 24.79 4.34 -18.49
N SER A 228 26.11 4.43 -18.60
CA SER A 228 26.83 4.24 -19.85
C SER A 228 26.87 2.76 -20.28
N GLU A 229 27.15 2.49 -21.55
CA GLU A 229 27.28 1.11 -22.06
C GLU A 229 28.35 0.30 -21.31
N ASP A 230 29.45 0.96 -20.90
CA ASP A 230 30.51 0.35 -20.09
C ASP A 230 30.01 -0.01 -18.68
N GLN A 231 29.23 0.88 -18.06
CA GLN A 231 28.62 0.62 -16.75
C GLN A 231 27.62 -0.54 -16.84
N VAL A 232 26.75 -0.55 -17.84
CA VAL A 232 25.80 -1.65 -18.10
C VAL A 232 26.54 -2.98 -18.28
N SER A 233 27.57 -3.02 -19.12
CA SER A 233 28.36 -4.22 -19.39
C SER A 233 29.05 -4.75 -18.13
N ARG A 234 29.60 -3.84 -17.32
CA ARG A 234 30.26 -4.17 -16.06
C ARG A 234 29.29 -4.70 -15.01
N LEU A 235 28.17 -4.01 -14.80
CA LEU A 235 27.12 -4.43 -13.84
C LEU A 235 26.51 -5.77 -14.25
N MET A 236 26.31 -6.00 -15.55
CA MET A 236 25.86 -7.30 -16.07
C MET A 236 26.85 -8.42 -15.75
N SER A 237 28.16 -8.15 -15.86
CA SER A 237 29.20 -9.12 -15.48
C SER A 237 29.15 -9.43 -13.98
N LEU A 238 29.07 -8.41 -13.14
CA LEU A 238 28.98 -8.58 -11.68
C LEU A 238 27.72 -9.34 -11.27
N ALA A 239 26.57 -9.03 -11.88
CA ALA A 239 25.32 -9.72 -11.61
C ALA A 239 25.43 -11.23 -11.94
N ARG A 240 25.99 -11.56 -13.11
CA ARG A 240 26.19 -12.97 -13.50
C ARG A 240 27.17 -13.72 -12.61
N GLN A 241 28.26 -13.08 -12.21
CA GLN A 241 29.29 -13.70 -11.35
C GLN A 241 28.78 -14.04 -9.96
N ASN A 242 27.80 -13.29 -9.47
CA ASN A 242 27.25 -13.43 -8.11
C ASN A 242 25.82 -13.97 -8.09
N ASP A 243 25.32 -14.52 -9.21
CA ASP A 243 23.92 -15.00 -9.37
C ASP A 243 22.85 -14.00 -8.92
N LEU A 244 23.05 -12.72 -9.28
CA LEU A 244 22.10 -11.65 -9.00
C LEU A 244 21.11 -11.45 -10.14
N ALA A 245 19.86 -11.15 -9.78
CA ALA A 245 18.84 -10.71 -10.70
C ALA A 245 19.24 -9.37 -11.35
N VAL A 246 18.81 -9.21 -12.59
CA VAL A 246 18.99 -7.97 -13.35
C VAL A 246 17.65 -7.26 -13.41
N THR A 247 17.63 -5.97 -13.08
CA THR A 247 16.46 -5.10 -13.26
C THR A 247 16.81 -3.87 -14.09
N GLY A 248 15.81 -3.02 -14.28
CA GLY A 248 16.00 -1.70 -14.84
C GLY A 248 14.73 -0.87 -14.88
N GLY A 249 14.92 0.43 -14.90
CA GLY A 249 13.84 1.40 -15.04
C GLY A 249 14.36 2.76 -15.49
N SER A 250 13.42 3.64 -15.80
CA SER A 250 13.71 4.98 -16.28
C SER A 250 14.06 5.96 -15.17
N ASP A 251 13.61 5.67 -13.94
CA ASP A 251 13.62 6.60 -12.81
C ASP A 251 12.76 7.83 -13.10
N PHE A 252 11.61 7.60 -13.72
CA PHE A 252 10.70 8.64 -14.17
C PHE A 252 10.06 9.38 -12.98
N HIS A 253 10.21 10.71 -12.96
CA HIS A 253 9.57 11.61 -11.99
C HIS A 253 8.63 12.62 -12.69
N GLY A 254 8.40 12.46 -14.00
CA GLY A 254 7.57 13.36 -14.79
C GLY A 254 8.21 14.73 -14.99
N THR A 255 7.55 15.79 -14.55
CA THR A 255 8.01 17.16 -14.83
C THR A 255 9.29 17.53 -14.08
N PHE A 256 9.67 16.78 -13.04
CA PHE A 256 10.87 17.03 -12.24
C PHE A 256 12.17 16.58 -12.93
N ASN A 257 12.12 15.59 -13.82
CA ASN A 257 13.28 15.15 -14.60
C ASN A 257 13.02 15.21 -16.10
N LYS A 258 12.85 16.44 -16.61
CA LYS A 258 12.58 16.72 -18.04
C LYS A 258 13.56 15.96 -18.95
N GLY A 259 12.99 15.29 -19.96
CA GLY A 259 13.74 14.50 -20.93
C GLY A 259 13.92 13.03 -20.54
N VAL A 260 13.37 12.60 -19.41
CA VAL A 260 13.20 11.19 -19.05
C VAL A 260 11.76 10.80 -19.33
N ASP A 261 11.56 9.89 -20.29
CA ASP A 261 10.26 9.36 -20.65
C ASP A 261 10.07 7.95 -20.06
N LEU A 262 8.83 7.65 -19.65
CA LEU A 262 8.48 6.37 -19.08
C LEU A 262 8.74 5.23 -20.08
N GLY A 263 9.50 4.22 -19.64
CA GLY A 263 9.95 3.08 -20.42
C GLY A 263 11.18 3.32 -21.31
N THR A 264 11.39 4.53 -21.84
CA THR A 264 12.49 4.84 -22.77
C THR A 264 13.64 5.64 -22.16
N GLY A 265 13.48 6.17 -20.94
CA GLY A 265 14.48 7.03 -20.30
C GLY A 265 14.77 8.26 -21.17
N LYS A 266 16.04 8.57 -21.42
CA LYS A 266 16.48 9.65 -22.35
C LYS A 266 16.48 9.21 -23.82
N GLY A 267 15.68 8.20 -24.17
CA GLY A 267 15.67 7.54 -25.48
C GLY A 267 16.71 6.41 -25.62
N ASN A 268 17.43 6.10 -24.54
CA ASN A 268 18.48 5.08 -24.50
C ASN A 268 18.06 3.78 -23.81
N LEU A 269 16.87 3.72 -23.20
CA LEU A 269 16.36 2.49 -22.58
C LEU A 269 15.45 1.72 -23.54
N ASN A 270 15.70 0.42 -23.62
CA ASN A 270 14.79 -0.56 -24.24
C ASN A 270 14.90 -1.87 -23.46
N ILE A 271 14.19 -1.93 -22.33
CA ILE A 271 14.29 -3.06 -21.41
C ILE A 271 13.30 -4.15 -21.86
N GLY A 272 13.84 -5.32 -22.18
CA GLY A 272 13.05 -6.45 -22.68
C GLY A 272 12.16 -7.08 -21.61
N PHE A 273 10.97 -7.54 -22.00
CA PHE A 273 9.99 -8.18 -21.09
C PHE A 273 10.54 -9.42 -20.36
N ASN A 274 11.54 -10.10 -20.93
CA ASN A 274 12.22 -11.21 -20.28
C ASN A 274 12.93 -10.83 -18.97
N VAL A 275 13.35 -9.58 -18.79
CA VAL A 275 13.94 -9.10 -17.53
C VAL A 275 12.91 -9.21 -16.39
N PHE A 276 11.69 -8.75 -16.65
CA PHE A 276 10.58 -8.84 -15.72
C PHE A 276 10.18 -10.30 -15.40
N HIS A 277 10.10 -11.16 -16.41
CA HIS A 277 9.82 -12.59 -16.18
C HIS A 277 10.86 -13.28 -15.30
N ARG A 278 12.15 -12.97 -15.50
CA ARG A 278 13.22 -13.51 -14.66
C ARG A 278 13.12 -13.01 -13.22
N LEU A 279 12.78 -11.73 -13.04
CA LEU A 279 12.55 -11.17 -11.71
C LEU A 279 11.37 -11.86 -11.01
N LYS A 280 10.23 -12.08 -11.70
CA LYS A 280 9.10 -12.85 -11.15
C LYS A 280 9.50 -14.27 -10.75
N ALA A 281 10.29 -14.96 -11.58
CA ALA A 281 10.76 -16.30 -11.27
C ALA A 281 11.65 -16.32 -10.00
N ARG A 282 12.51 -15.32 -9.83
CA ARG A 282 13.34 -15.16 -8.62
C ARG A 282 12.50 -14.87 -7.38
N ILE A 283 11.48 -14.02 -7.49
CA ILE A 283 10.53 -13.75 -6.40
C ILE A 283 9.80 -15.04 -6.00
N ASP A 284 9.30 -15.81 -6.97
CA ASP A 284 8.62 -17.08 -6.71
C ASP A 284 9.54 -18.13 -6.06
N GLU A 285 10.82 -18.15 -6.43
CA GLU A 285 11.83 -18.99 -5.80
C GLU A 285 12.08 -18.56 -4.34
N MET A 286 12.31 -17.27 -4.11
CA MET A 286 12.56 -16.72 -2.78
C MET A 286 11.40 -16.95 -1.82
N ARG A 287 10.16 -16.78 -2.30
CA ARG A 287 8.95 -17.07 -1.51
C ARG A 287 8.91 -18.53 -1.03
N ARG A 288 9.32 -19.49 -1.87
CA ARG A 288 9.34 -20.91 -1.48
C ARG A 288 10.38 -21.22 -0.41
N VAL A 289 11.49 -20.47 -0.37
CA VAL A 289 12.57 -20.67 0.60
C VAL A 289 12.27 -19.97 1.93
N ASN A 290 11.65 -18.79 1.89
CA ASN A 290 11.50 -17.89 3.05
C ASN A 290 10.09 -17.86 3.67
N LEU A 291 9.17 -18.72 3.23
CA LEU A 291 7.82 -18.84 3.82
C LEU A 291 7.88 -19.48 5.21
N SER A 292 8.22 -18.69 6.24
CA SER A 292 8.19 -19.12 7.64
C SER A 292 6.83 -18.82 8.28
N HIS A 293 6.28 -19.81 9.01
CA HIS A 293 5.12 -19.58 9.87
C HIS A 293 5.37 -18.48 10.92
N ASP A 294 6.62 -18.19 11.29
CA ASP A 294 6.95 -17.14 12.26
C ASP A 294 6.47 -15.76 11.81
N ILE A 295 6.52 -15.47 10.49
CA ILE A 295 6.06 -14.20 9.93
C ILE A 295 4.55 -14.08 10.12
N LEU A 296 3.79 -15.12 9.79
CA LEU A 296 2.35 -15.11 9.99
C LEU A 296 1.97 -15.05 11.47
N MET A 297 2.65 -15.82 12.34
CA MET A 297 2.45 -15.78 13.78
C MET A 297 2.67 -14.39 14.36
N LYS A 298 3.68 -13.66 13.86
CA LYS A 298 3.91 -12.26 14.21
C LYS A 298 2.79 -11.36 13.70
N ASN A 299 2.38 -11.51 12.44
CA ASN A 299 1.34 -10.68 11.82
C ASN A 299 -0.05 -10.88 12.48
N CYS A 300 -0.37 -12.10 12.91
CA CYS A 300 -1.61 -12.38 13.63
C CYS A 300 -1.47 -12.21 15.15
N GLY A 301 -0.32 -11.76 15.66
CA GLY A 301 -0.10 -11.54 17.08
C GLY A 301 -0.18 -12.79 17.97
N HIS A 302 -0.12 -13.99 17.40
CA HIS A 302 -0.23 -15.26 18.14
C HIS A 302 0.87 -16.25 17.78
N ARG A 303 1.58 -16.73 18.79
CA ARG A 303 2.57 -17.81 18.65
C ARG A 303 1.95 -19.14 19.06
N PHE A 304 1.78 -20.02 18.09
CA PHE A 304 1.17 -21.34 18.32
C PHE A 304 2.05 -22.24 19.19
N LYS A 305 1.42 -22.93 20.14
CA LYS A 305 2.05 -24.06 20.86
C LYS A 305 2.01 -25.30 19.98
N ASP A 306 0.87 -25.53 19.31
CA ASP A 306 0.70 -26.58 18.32
C ASP A 306 0.65 -26.00 16.90
N VAL A 307 1.80 -26.01 16.22
CA VAL A 307 1.94 -25.52 14.83
C VAL A 307 1.12 -26.34 13.83
N SER A 308 0.68 -27.56 14.20
CA SER A 308 -0.16 -28.36 13.32
C SER A 308 -1.56 -27.76 13.13
N LEU A 309 -2.08 -27.03 14.12
CA LEU A 309 -3.35 -26.29 14.01
C LEU A 309 -3.24 -25.17 12.98
N LEU A 310 -2.15 -24.41 13.01
CA LEU A 310 -1.87 -23.38 12.00
C LEU A 310 -1.71 -24.00 10.61
N THR A 311 -0.95 -25.10 10.52
CA THR A 311 -0.72 -25.79 9.24
C THR A 311 -2.03 -26.30 8.63
N GLN A 312 -2.95 -26.81 9.47
CA GLN A 312 -4.28 -27.24 9.04
C GLN A 312 -5.13 -26.05 8.60
N ALA A 313 -5.15 -24.94 9.36
CA ALA A 313 -5.93 -23.75 8.99
C ALA A 313 -5.51 -23.19 7.62
N LEU A 314 -4.22 -23.26 7.29
CA LEU A 314 -3.66 -22.82 6.01
C LEU A 314 -3.86 -23.82 4.85
N CYS A 315 -4.38 -25.02 5.12
CA CYS A 315 -4.52 -26.08 4.13
C CYS A 315 -5.86 -25.99 3.39
N HIS A 316 -5.87 -25.35 2.22
CA HIS A 316 -7.05 -25.38 1.36
C HIS A 316 -7.24 -26.77 0.74
N ARG A 317 -8.51 -27.16 0.51
CA ARG A 317 -8.88 -28.46 -0.06
C ARG A 317 -8.17 -28.80 -1.39
N SER A 318 -7.91 -27.80 -2.23
CA SER A 318 -7.22 -28.02 -3.52
C SER A 318 -5.77 -28.49 -3.32
N PHE A 319 -5.11 -28.05 -2.26
CA PHE A 319 -3.77 -28.53 -1.92
C PHE A 319 -3.81 -29.96 -1.41
N LEU A 320 -4.75 -30.29 -0.51
CA LEU A 320 -4.93 -31.63 0.01
C LEU A 320 -5.16 -32.66 -1.11
N ASN A 321 -6.04 -32.34 -2.07
CA ASN A 321 -6.36 -33.21 -3.20
C ASN A 321 -5.14 -33.53 -4.08
N GLU A 322 -4.24 -32.57 -4.27
CA GLU A 322 -3.02 -32.76 -5.05
C GLU A 322 -1.86 -33.37 -4.23
N ASN A 323 -1.87 -33.16 -2.90
CA ASN A 323 -0.76 -33.46 -2.00
C ASN A 323 -1.21 -34.26 -0.76
N PRO A 324 -1.92 -35.40 -0.90
CA PRO A 324 -2.49 -36.14 0.24
C PRO A 324 -1.43 -36.77 1.16
N LYS A 325 -0.16 -36.76 0.75
CA LYS A 325 0.97 -37.20 1.58
C LYS A 325 1.44 -36.13 2.56
N TYR A 326 1.16 -34.86 2.29
CA TYR A 326 1.69 -33.71 3.03
C TYR A 326 0.66 -33.05 3.95
N ALA A 327 -0.62 -33.23 3.66
CA ALA A 327 -1.73 -32.79 4.51
C ALA A 327 -2.69 -33.97 4.75
N LYS A 328 -3.26 -34.04 5.96
CA LYS A 328 -4.24 -35.08 6.33
C LYS A 328 -5.68 -34.58 6.29
N GLN A 329 -5.87 -33.27 6.48
CA GLN A 329 -7.14 -32.59 6.56
C GLN A 329 -6.99 -31.21 5.93
N ASP A 330 -8.07 -30.70 5.37
CA ASP A 330 -8.19 -29.31 4.96
C ASP A 330 -8.72 -28.45 6.12
N ASN A 331 -8.94 -27.18 5.83
CA ASN A 331 -9.35 -26.17 6.78
C ASN A 331 -10.87 -26.08 6.99
N GLU A 332 -11.71 -26.77 6.21
CA GLU A 332 -13.19 -26.61 6.21
C GLU A 332 -13.81 -26.88 7.59
N ARG A 333 -13.26 -27.83 8.37
CA ARG A 333 -13.72 -28.09 9.74
C ARG A 333 -13.34 -27.00 10.74
N LEU A 334 -12.19 -26.36 10.53
CA LEU A 334 -11.75 -25.25 11.36
C LEU A 334 -12.53 -24.00 10.99
N GLU A 335 -12.75 -23.74 9.70
CA GLU A 335 -13.64 -22.67 9.19
C GLU A 335 -15.00 -22.73 9.89
N PHE A 336 -15.66 -23.90 9.88
CA PHE A 336 -16.95 -24.10 10.55
C PHE A 336 -16.96 -23.71 12.05
N LEU A 337 -15.91 -24.06 12.79
CA LEU A 337 -15.78 -23.65 14.20
C LEU A 337 -15.44 -22.15 14.32
N GLY A 338 -14.65 -21.65 13.38
CA GLY A 338 -14.13 -20.30 13.31
C GLY A 338 -15.22 -19.27 13.16
N ASP A 339 -16.17 -19.50 12.24
CA ASP A 339 -17.35 -18.65 12.06
C ASP A 339 -18.12 -18.45 13.37
N ALA A 340 -18.38 -19.54 14.11
CA ALA A 340 -19.09 -19.48 15.39
C ALA A 340 -18.31 -18.69 16.46
N VAL A 341 -16.99 -18.91 16.57
CA VAL A 341 -16.13 -18.20 17.52
C VAL A 341 -16.04 -16.71 17.17
N LEU A 342 -15.83 -16.41 15.89
CA LEU A 342 -15.75 -15.05 15.36
C LEU A 342 -17.08 -14.31 15.58
N GLY A 343 -18.20 -14.95 15.27
CA GLY A 343 -19.54 -14.40 15.47
C GLY A 343 -19.82 -14.03 16.91
N LEU A 344 -19.32 -14.82 17.88
CA LEU A 344 -19.39 -14.49 19.31
C LEU A 344 -18.51 -13.27 19.65
N CYS A 345 -17.26 -13.24 19.18
CA CYS A 345 -16.34 -12.12 19.42
C CYS A 345 -16.93 -10.79 18.90
N ILE A 346 -17.39 -10.78 17.65
CA ILE A 346 -17.99 -9.60 17.03
C ILE A 346 -19.29 -9.20 17.72
N GLY A 347 -20.13 -10.17 18.11
CA GLY A 347 -21.34 -9.90 18.88
C GLY A 347 -21.04 -9.18 20.20
N GLN A 348 -20.06 -9.67 20.95
CA GLN A 348 -19.63 -9.06 22.21
C GLN A 348 -19.01 -7.66 22.01
N LEU A 349 -18.18 -7.47 20.98
CA LEU A 349 -17.60 -6.17 20.65
C LEU A 349 -18.68 -5.15 20.27
N LEU A 350 -19.64 -5.52 19.42
CA LEU A 350 -20.73 -4.63 19.02
C LEU A 350 -21.63 -4.23 20.19
N MET A 351 -21.94 -5.16 21.09
CA MET A 351 -22.71 -4.85 22.30
C MET A 351 -21.97 -3.88 23.23
N ALA A 352 -20.66 -4.04 23.37
CA ALA A 352 -19.84 -3.17 24.21
C ALA A 352 -19.65 -1.77 23.59
N HIS A 353 -19.39 -1.68 22.29
CA HIS A 353 -19.18 -0.42 21.58
C HIS A 353 -20.48 0.34 21.32
N HIS A 354 -21.62 -0.34 21.18
CA HIS A 354 -22.89 0.31 20.84
C HIS A 354 -24.03 -0.08 21.80
N PRO A 355 -23.95 0.32 23.08
CA PRO A 355 -24.92 -0.09 24.10
C PRO A 355 -26.35 0.42 23.85
N ALA A 356 -26.52 1.45 23.02
CA ALA A 356 -27.82 2.02 22.69
C ALA A 356 -28.50 1.39 21.45
N LYS A 357 -27.78 0.59 20.64
CA LYS A 357 -28.32 0.03 19.40
C LYS A 357 -29.25 -1.15 19.67
N LYS A 358 -30.31 -1.26 18.87
CA LYS A 358 -31.25 -2.38 18.95
C LYS A 358 -30.67 -3.64 18.31
N GLU A 359 -31.18 -4.81 18.70
CA GLU A 359 -30.76 -6.12 18.16
C GLU A 359 -30.69 -6.13 16.63
N GLY A 360 -31.73 -5.66 15.93
CA GLY A 360 -31.76 -5.67 14.46
C GLY A 360 -30.72 -4.75 13.80
N GLU A 361 -30.22 -3.73 14.50
CA GLU A 361 -29.09 -2.91 14.03
C GLU A 361 -27.76 -3.62 14.26
N LEU A 362 -27.57 -4.20 15.45
CA LEU A 362 -26.38 -4.99 15.80
C LEU A 362 -26.22 -6.19 14.84
N SER A 363 -27.31 -6.87 14.51
CA SER A 363 -27.33 -7.97 13.55
C SER A 363 -26.89 -7.54 12.14
N LYS A 364 -27.30 -6.33 11.68
CA LYS A 364 -26.85 -5.79 10.38
C LYS A 364 -25.37 -5.43 10.38
N LEU A 365 -24.89 -4.78 11.45
CA LEU A 365 -23.47 -4.44 11.60
C LEU A 365 -22.62 -5.70 11.63
N ARG A 366 -23.05 -6.72 12.38
CA ARG A 366 -22.37 -8.03 12.43
C ARG A 366 -22.25 -8.63 11.04
N SER A 367 -23.36 -8.76 10.30
CA SER A 367 -23.34 -9.34 8.94
C SER A 367 -22.46 -8.58 7.96
N LEU A 368 -22.30 -7.26 8.12
CA LEU A 368 -21.38 -6.48 7.30
C LEU A 368 -19.92 -6.78 7.67
N LEU A 369 -19.59 -6.80 8.96
CA LEU A 369 -18.24 -7.03 9.46
C LEU A 369 -17.73 -8.44 9.15
N VAL A 370 -18.59 -9.45 9.31
CA VAL A 370 -18.27 -10.87 9.03
C VAL A 370 -18.65 -11.31 7.62
N SER A 371 -18.85 -10.36 6.70
CA SER A 371 -19.06 -10.68 5.29
C SER A 371 -17.78 -11.24 4.65
N GLU A 372 -17.91 -12.04 3.59
CA GLU A 372 -16.77 -12.56 2.80
C GLU A 372 -15.77 -11.45 2.45
N SER A 373 -16.27 -10.32 1.92
CA SER A 373 -15.42 -9.14 1.63
C SER A 373 -14.75 -8.57 2.87
N GLY A 374 -15.49 -8.50 3.99
CA GLY A 374 -14.97 -7.91 5.21
C GLY A 374 -13.86 -8.74 5.84
N LEU A 375 -14.03 -10.06 5.85
CA LEU A 375 -13.04 -11.00 6.36
C LEU A 375 -11.84 -11.12 5.42
N ALA A 376 -12.06 -11.13 4.10
CA ALA A 376 -10.97 -11.14 3.14
C ALA A 376 -10.04 -9.94 3.30
N ASP A 377 -10.58 -8.75 3.59
CA ASP A 377 -9.77 -7.56 3.85
C ASP A 377 -8.97 -7.67 5.15
N ILE A 378 -9.53 -8.27 6.21
CA ILE A 378 -8.78 -8.53 7.45
C ILE A 378 -7.67 -9.56 7.19
N ALA A 379 -7.98 -10.63 6.45
CA ALA A 379 -7.01 -11.63 6.03
C ALA A 379 -5.85 -11.00 5.25
N ARG A 380 -6.14 -10.06 4.33
CA ARG A 380 -5.11 -9.29 3.62
C ARG A 380 -4.24 -8.47 4.57
N LYS A 381 -4.83 -7.78 5.55
CA LYS A 381 -4.07 -6.95 6.52
C LYS A 381 -3.03 -7.74 7.32
N ILE A 382 -3.29 -9.00 7.61
CA ILE A 382 -2.31 -9.89 8.29
C ILE A 382 -1.48 -10.72 7.30
N ASP A 383 -1.64 -10.44 6.00
CA ASP A 383 -0.94 -11.07 4.90
C ASP A 383 -1.18 -12.59 4.79
N LEU A 384 -2.38 -13.04 5.15
CA LEU A 384 -2.73 -14.46 5.26
C LEU A 384 -2.59 -15.20 3.93
N GLY A 385 -2.98 -14.55 2.82
CA GLY A 385 -3.00 -15.13 1.47
C GLY A 385 -1.68 -15.79 1.06
N ARG A 386 -0.55 -15.19 1.43
CA ARG A 386 0.80 -15.71 1.12
C ARG A 386 1.06 -17.10 1.69
N PHE A 387 0.45 -17.41 2.83
CA PHE A 387 0.72 -18.63 3.60
C PHE A 387 -0.28 -19.75 3.28
N ILE A 388 -1.32 -19.47 2.49
CA ILE A 388 -2.33 -20.46 2.12
C ILE A 388 -1.71 -21.49 1.18
N MET A 389 -1.77 -22.76 1.58
CA MET A 389 -1.34 -23.87 0.76
C MET A 389 -2.43 -24.16 -0.28
N LEU A 390 -2.12 -23.88 -1.54
CA LEU A 390 -3.03 -24.05 -2.67
C LEU A 390 -2.51 -25.10 -3.66
N GLY A 391 -3.42 -25.88 -4.24
CA GLY A 391 -3.13 -26.72 -5.40
C GLY A 391 -2.64 -25.88 -6.58
N ARG A 392 -1.95 -26.51 -7.53
CA ARG A 392 -1.34 -25.84 -8.69
C ARG A 392 -2.37 -25.07 -9.51
N GLY A 393 -3.53 -25.67 -9.77
CA GLY A 393 -4.59 -25.01 -10.55
C GLY A 393 -5.12 -23.76 -9.84
N GLU A 394 -5.40 -23.88 -8.55
CA GLU A 394 -5.93 -22.79 -7.74
C GLU A 394 -4.92 -21.63 -7.64
N ARG A 395 -3.64 -21.95 -7.44
CA ARG A 395 -2.54 -20.97 -7.39
C ARG A 395 -2.37 -20.22 -8.72
N LEU A 396 -2.48 -20.91 -9.86
CA LEU A 396 -2.41 -20.28 -11.19
C LEU A 396 -3.58 -19.32 -11.45
N SER A 397 -4.73 -19.56 -10.81
CA SER A 397 -5.89 -18.67 -10.88
C SER A 397 -5.89 -17.55 -9.83
N ASN A 398 -4.73 -17.26 -9.23
CA ASN A 398 -4.55 -16.29 -8.14
C ASN A 398 -5.46 -16.58 -6.91
N GLY A 399 -5.62 -17.85 -6.55
CA GLY A 399 -6.47 -18.25 -5.42
C GLY A 399 -6.15 -17.56 -4.09
N HIS A 400 -4.89 -17.19 -3.86
CA HIS A 400 -4.43 -16.50 -2.65
C HIS A 400 -5.00 -15.08 -2.48
N GLU A 401 -5.57 -14.50 -3.55
CA GLU A 401 -6.22 -13.18 -3.54
C GLU A 401 -7.75 -13.27 -3.56
N LYS A 402 -8.34 -14.47 -3.73
CA LYS A 402 -9.80 -14.63 -3.81
C LYS A 402 -10.44 -14.39 -2.45
N ASN A 403 -11.50 -13.58 -2.43
CA ASN A 403 -12.20 -13.23 -1.20
C ASN A 403 -12.68 -14.47 -0.44
N SER A 404 -13.34 -15.42 -1.12
CA SER A 404 -13.81 -16.67 -0.51
C SER A 404 -12.68 -17.46 0.18
N ILE A 405 -11.56 -17.69 -0.52
CA ILE A 405 -10.44 -18.46 0.07
C ILE A 405 -9.84 -17.71 1.27
N LEU A 406 -9.73 -16.39 1.19
CA LEU A 406 -9.20 -15.56 2.26
C LEU A 406 -10.13 -15.52 3.49
N SER A 407 -11.44 -15.38 3.30
CA SER A 407 -12.42 -15.39 4.39
C SER A 407 -12.44 -16.73 5.10
N ASP A 408 -12.54 -17.83 4.35
CA ASP A 408 -12.67 -19.18 4.91
C ASP A 408 -11.40 -19.55 5.69
N THR A 409 -10.23 -19.17 5.15
CA THR A 409 -8.95 -19.40 5.82
C THR A 409 -8.77 -18.52 7.06
N PHE A 410 -9.34 -17.30 7.07
CA PHE A 410 -9.31 -16.44 8.25
C PHE A 410 -10.16 -17.04 9.37
N GLU A 411 -11.37 -17.53 9.07
CA GLU A 411 -12.20 -18.23 10.05
C GLU A 411 -11.48 -19.49 10.57
N ALA A 412 -10.87 -20.27 9.69
CA ALA A 412 -10.08 -21.43 10.09
C ALA A 412 -8.90 -21.05 11.01
N LEU A 413 -8.25 -19.92 10.76
CA LEU A 413 -7.19 -19.39 11.63
C LEU A 413 -7.75 -18.99 13.00
N VAL A 414 -8.92 -18.34 13.05
CA VAL A 414 -9.61 -18.00 14.31
C VAL A 414 -9.88 -19.26 15.14
N ALA A 415 -10.37 -20.32 14.51
CA ALA A 415 -10.57 -21.61 15.19
C ALA A 415 -9.26 -22.24 15.67
N ALA A 416 -8.20 -22.18 14.86
CA ALA A 416 -6.89 -22.70 15.25
C ALA A 416 -6.34 -21.98 16.49
N ILE A 417 -6.44 -20.65 16.56
CA ILE A 417 -6.01 -19.86 17.73
C ILE A 417 -6.91 -20.18 18.94
N TYR A 418 -8.22 -20.32 18.73
CA TYR A 418 -9.17 -20.70 19.78
C TYR A 418 -8.79 -22.06 20.40
N LEU A 419 -8.45 -23.05 19.59
CA LEU A 419 -8.07 -24.39 20.06
C LEU A 419 -6.69 -24.39 20.77
N ASP A 420 -5.77 -23.52 20.36
CA ASP A 420 -4.42 -23.43 20.94
C ASP A 420 -4.35 -22.62 22.25
N ALA A 421 -5.18 -21.57 22.36
CA ALA A 421 -5.05 -20.54 23.40
C ALA A 421 -6.36 -20.04 24.03
N GLY A 422 -7.52 -20.55 23.60
CA GLY A 422 -8.83 -20.24 24.18
C GLY A 422 -9.44 -18.91 23.72
N PHE A 423 -10.66 -18.64 24.20
CA PHE A 423 -11.49 -17.53 23.75
C PHE A 423 -10.88 -16.14 24.02
N GLU A 424 -10.34 -15.89 25.22
CA GLU A 424 -9.79 -14.58 25.59
C GLU A 424 -8.69 -14.11 24.64
N THR A 425 -7.81 -15.02 24.23
CA THR A 425 -6.73 -14.73 23.28
C THR A 425 -7.30 -14.31 21.92
N VAL A 426 -8.29 -15.05 21.43
CA VAL A 426 -8.98 -14.74 20.17
C VAL A 426 -9.74 -13.42 20.27
N PHE A 427 -10.44 -13.17 21.37
CA PHE A 427 -11.23 -11.96 21.55
C PHE A 427 -10.36 -10.71 21.47
N ASN A 428 -9.21 -10.69 22.17
CA ASN A 428 -8.25 -9.58 22.13
C ASN A 428 -7.70 -9.37 20.71
N LEU A 429 -7.36 -10.46 20.01
CA LEU A 429 -6.88 -10.37 18.63
C LEU A 429 -7.95 -9.79 17.70
N ILE A 430 -9.19 -10.28 17.77
CA ILE A 430 -10.29 -9.79 16.95
C ILE A 430 -10.60 -8.34 17.27
N GLN A 431 -10.54 -7.94 18.55
CA GLN A 431 -10.70 -6.54 18.95
C GLN A 431 -9.67 -5.65 18.24
N ASP A 432 -8.39 -6.01 18.26
CA ASP A 432 -7.31 -5.24 17.64
C ASP A 432 -7.47 -5.17 16.11
N LEU A 433 -7.76 -6.30 15.45
CA LEU A 433 -7.91 -6.37 14.00
C LEU A 433 -9.13 -5.60 13.48
N PHE A 434 -10.23 -5.58 14.24
CA PHE A 434 -11.48 -4.92 13.85
C PHE A 434 -11.62 -3.50 14.38
N ALA A 435 -10.74 -3.03 15.28
CA ALA A 435 -10.82 -1.70 15.89
C ALA A 435 -11.03 -0.57 14.88
N SER A 436 -10.24 -0.54 13.79
CA SER A 436 -10.37 0.50 12.76
C SER A 436 -11.72 0.46 12.03
N ARG A 437 -12.27 -0.74 11.80
CA ARG A 437 -13.54 -0.92 11.10
C ARG A 437 -14.72 -0.52 11.98
N LEU A 438 -14.68 -0.88 13.26
CA LEU A 438 -15.70 -0.46 14.22
C LEU A 438 -15.83 1.08 14.25
N VAL A 439 -14.71 1.80 14.28
CA VAL A 439 -14.69 3.27 14.24
C VAL A 439 -15.19 3.83 12.89
N GLN A 440 -14.80 3.23 11.77
CA GLN A 440 -15.24 3.67 10.44
C GLN A 440 -16.74 3.48 10.23
N GLU A 441 -17.29 2.35 10.66
CA GLU A 441 -18.72 2.06 10.57
C GLU A 441 -19.54 2.98 11.49
N GLU A 442 -19.00 3.35 12.64
CA GLU A 442 -19.65 4.33 13.52
C GLU A 442 -19.80 5.69 12.83
N LYS A 443 -18.74 6.15 12.15
CA LYS A 443 -18.79 7.37 11.31
C LYS A 443 -19.76 7.21 10.14
N GLN A 444 -19.70 6.12 9.39
CA GLN A 444 -20.61 5.90 8.26
C GLN A 444 -22.07 5.76 8.69
N THR A 445 -22.35 5.15 9.84
CA THR A 445 -23.70 4.99 10.38
C THR A 445 -24.25 6.34 10.86
N LEU A 446 -23.45 7.16 11.55
CA LEU A 446 -23.80 8.55 11.86
C LEU A 446 -24.10 9.34 10.57
N HIS A 447 -23.29 9.14 9.53
CA HIS A 447 -23.49 9.74 8.21
C HIS A 447 -24.54 9.03 7.34
N ARG A 448 -25.30 8.03 7.84
CA ARG A 448 -26.30 7.32 7.05
C ARG A 448 -27.70 7.32 7.66
N ASP A 449 -27.85 7.77 8.90
CA ASP A 449 -29.16 7.87 9.55
C ASP A 449 -29.68 9.31 9.68
N PHE A 450 -29.67 10.02 8.55
CA PHE A 450 -30.17 11.38 8.45
C PHE A 450 -31.69 11.45 8.68
N LYS A 451 -32.45 10.39 8.37
CA LYS A 451 -33.90 10.38 8.65
C LYS A 451 -34.19 10.43 10.16
N SER A 452 -33.50 9.62 10.96
CA SER A 452 -33.68 9.65 12.42
C SER A 452 -33.20 10.96 13.01
N ALA A 453 -32.03 11.44 12.60
CA ALA A 453 -31.49 12.73 13.05
C ALA A 453 -32.40 13.92 12.70
N LEU A 454 -32.99 13.93 11.50
CA LEU A 454 -33.96 14.95 11.11
C LEU A 454 -35.26 14.84 11.90
N GLN A 455 -35.71 13.63 12.20
CA GLN A 455 -36.90 13.39 13.01
C GLN A 455 -36.72 13.90 14.45
N GLU A 456 -35.56 13.69 15.06
CA GLU A 456 -35.21 14.23 16.38
C GLU A 456 -35.19 15.77 16.36
N TYR A 457 -34.54 16.37 15.36
CA TYR A 457 -34.49 17.83 15.19
C TYR A 457 -35.88 18.47 15.08
N VAL A 458 -36.79 17.90 14.27
CA VAL A 458 -38.15 18.46 14.16
C VAL A 458 -38.98 18.26 15.43
N GLN A 459 -38.72 17.19 16.20
CA GLN A 459 -39.38 16.98 17.50
C GLN A 459 -38.92 18.01 18.54
N GLU A 460 -37.62 18.31 18.61
CA GLU A 460 -37.07 19.33 19.52
C GLU A 460 -37.58 20.74 19.19
N THR A 461 -37.76 21.04 17.91
CA THR A 461 -38.25 22.35 17.44
C THR A 461 -39.77 22.46 17.40
N GLY A 462 -40.50 21.42 17.84
CA GLY A 462 -41.97 21.41 17.88
C GLY A 462 -42.65 21.37 16.50
N SER A 463 -41.93 20.93 15.46
CA SER A 463 -42.40 20.87 14.08
C SER A 463 -43.04 19.51 13.74
N PRO A 464 -43.90 19.46 12.70
CA PRO A 464 -44.48 18.21 12.22
C PRO A 464 -43.41 17.20 11.77
N ALA A 465 -43.71 15.91 11.90
CA ALA A 465 -42.79 14.85 11.46
C ALA A 465 -42.51 14.96 9.95
N PRO A 466 -41.28 14.65 9.48
CA PRO A 466 -40.91 14.83 8.08
C PRO A 466 -41.64 13.81 7.20
N VAL A 467 -42.33 14.28 6.16
CA VAL A 467 -43.05 13.43 5.20
C VAL A 467 -42.25 13.34 3.90
N TYR A 468 -41.78 12.14 3.58
CA TYR A 468 -41.03 11.87 2.37
C TYR A 468 -41.98 11.42 1.25
N CYS A 469 -41.94 12.12 0.13
CA CYS A 469 -42.76 11.83 -1.04
C CYS A 469 -41.86 11.46 -2.22
N LEU A 470 -42.15 10.35 -2.88
CA LEU A 470 -41.50 10.02 -4.15
C LEU A 470 -42.01 10.97 -5.24
N ASP A 471 -41.09 11.76 -5.82
CA ASP A 471 -41.40 12.74 -6.86
C ASP A 471 -41.21 12.14 -8.26
N ASN A 472 -40.16 11.33 -8.44
CA ASN A 472 -39.82 10.74 -9.74
C ASN A 472 -39.08 9.40 -9.63
N GLU A 473 -39.22 8.56 -10.65
CA GLU A 473 -38.44 7.33 -10.85
C GLU A 473 -37.97 7.27 -12.31
N SER A 474 -36.67 7.07 -12.53
CA SER A 474 -36.08 7.04 -13.88
C SER A 474 -35.00 5.95 -14.02
N GLY A 475 -34.74 5.51 -15.25
CA GLY A 475 -33.75 4.47 -15.55
C GLY A 475 -34.35 3.07 -15.77
N PRO A 476 -33.55 2.12 -16.32
CA PRO A 476 -34.00 0.75 -16.57
C PRO A 476 -34.17 -0.03 -15.26
N ASP A 477 -34.93 -1.12 -15.26
CA ASP A 477 -35.26 -1.89 -14.03
C ASP A 477 -34.02 -2.36 -13.22
N HIS A 478 -32.89 -2.59 -13.89
CA HIS A 478 -31.63 -2.99 -13.26
C HIS A 478 -30.74 -1.81 -12.81
N ASP A 479 -31.15 -0.55 -13.09
CA ASP A 479 -30.44 0.67 -12.69
C ASP A 479 -31.41 1.85 -12.45
N LYS A 480 -32.46 1.61 -11.65
CA LYS A 480 -33.43 2.64 -11.29
C LYS A 480 -32.83 3.71 -10.38
N THR A 481 -33.23 4.94 -10.62
CA THR A 481 -32.91 6.12 -9.81
C THR A 481 -34.23 6.72 -9.30
N PHE A 482 -34.32 6.90 -7.99
CA PHE A 482 -35.47 7.43 -7.28
C PHE A 482 -35.16 8.85 -6.82
N GLU A 483 -36.10 9.77 -7.04
CA GLU A 483 -36.07 11.14 -6.53
C GLU A 483 -37.16 11.30 -5.47
N VAL A 484 -36.77 11.74 -4.28
CA VAL A 484 -37.65 11.93 -3.13
C VAL A 484 -37.59 13.39 -2.69
N VAL A 485 -38.76 13.97 -2.43
CA VAL A 485 -38.92 15.32 -1.89
C VAL A 485 -39.43 15.27 -0.46
N LEU A 486 -39.06 16.28 0.31
CA LEU A 486 -39.54 16.57 1.67
C LEU A 486 -39.77 18.07 1.79
N ASP A 487 -40.90 18.48 2.35
CA ASP A 487 -41.15 19.88 2.72
C ASP A 487 -40.81 20.09 4.20
N ILE A 488 -39.93 21.05 4.51
CA ILE A 488 -39.48 21.37 5.88
C ILE A 488 -39.26 22.89 6.04
N PHE A 489 -39.80 23.51 7.09
CA PHE A 489 -39.72 24.96 7.38
C PHE A 489 -39.89 25.84 6.11
N ASP A 490 -40.99 25.63 5.39
CA ASP A 490 -41.34 26.32 4.14
C ASP A 490 -40.38 26.12 2.94
N THR A 491 -39.45 25.17 3.05
CA THR A 491 -38.50 24.82 1.99
C THR A 491 -38.70 23.39 1.52
N ARG A 492 -38.77 23.20 0.19
CA ARG A 492 -38.77 21.88 -0.42
C ARG A 492 -37.34 21.40 -0.66
N VAL A 493 -36.99 20.28 -0.03
CA VAL A 493 -35.70 19.61 -0.17
C VAL A 493 -35.87 18.38 -1.06
N ARG A 494 -34.84 18.07 -1.84
CA ARG A 494 -34.79 16.92 -2.75
C ARG A 494 -33.64 16.01 -2.39
N GLY A 495 -33.81 14.71 -2.63
CA GLY A 495 -32.74 13.72 -2.52
C GLY A 495 -32.88 12.64 -3.58
N ILE A 496 -31.74 12.09 -3.99
CA ILE A 496 -31.67 11.12 -5.08
C ILE A 496 -30.96 9.85 -4.61
N GLY A 497 -31.42 8.68 -5.07
CA GLY A 497 -30.77 7.43 -4.73
C GLY A 497 -31.13 6.26 -5.64
N LYS A 498 -30.31 5.20 -5.61
CA LYS A 498 -30.53 3.96 -6.38
C LYS A 498 -31.62 3.06 -5.78
N THR A 499 -32.06 3.38 -4.56
CA THR A 499 -33.24 2.81 -3.90
C THR A 499 -34.07 3.94 -3.28
N LYS A 500 -35.37 3.72 -3.08
CA LYS A 500 -36.23 4.68 -2.34
C LYS A 500 -35.62 5.06 -0.99
N LYS A 501 -35.12 4.08 -0.25
CA LYS A 501 -34.48 4.28 1.05
C LYS A 501 -33.22 5.17 0.97
N SER A 502 -32.36 4.97 -0.03
CA SER A 502 -31.19 5.84 -0.22
C SER A 502 -31.57 7.26 -0.64
N ALA A 503 -32.62 7.43 -1.46
CA ALA A 503 -33.12 8.74 -1.87
C ALA A 503 -33.72 9.51 -0.69
N GLU A 504 -34.44 8.82 0.19
CA GLU A 504 -34.96 9.40 1.44
C GLU A 504 -33.85 9.83 2.40
N GLN A 505 -32.79 9.04 2.56
CA GLN A 505 -31.64 9.41 3.40
C GLN A 505 -30.87 10.60 2.83
N ASP A 506 -30.69 10.67 1.51
CA ASP A 506 -30.07 11.83 0.84
C ASP A 506 -30.94 13.09 0.99
N CYS A 507 -32.27 12.95 0.88
CA CYS A 507 -33.22 14.03 1.09
C CYS A 507 -33.18 14.54 2.54
N ALA A 508 -33.09 13.63 3.51
CA ALA A 508 -32.95 13.96 4.92
C ALA A 508 -31.61 14.66 5.24
N ARG A 509 -30.51 14.24 4.59
CA ARG A 509 -29.20 14.89 4.70
C ARG A 509 -29.27 16.34 4.23
N ASN A 510 -29.81 16.56 3.03
CA ASN A 510 -29.95 17.90 2.46
C ASN A 510 -30.84 18.80 3.34
N ALA A 511 -31.82 18.23 4.03
CA ALA A 511 -32.68 18.96 4.96
C ALA A 511 -31.94 19.32 6.26
N LEU A 512 -31.15 18.40 6.83
CA LEU A 512 -30.28 18.67 7.97
C LEU A 512 -29.22 19.75 7.66
N ASP A 513 -28.63 19.72 6.47
CA ASP A 513 -27.66 20.72 6.01
C ASP A 513 -28.28 22.12 5.89
N LEU A 514 -29.60 22.21 5.63
CA LEU A 514 -30.33 23.47 5.55
C LEU A 514 -30.61 24.05 6.94
N VAL A 515 -30.98 23.21 7.90
CA VAL A 515 -31.40 23.65 9.26
C VAL A 515 -30.23 23.84 10.23
N ASN A 516 -29.06 23.25 9.94
CA ASN A 516 -27.83 23.43 10.72
C ASN A 516 -26.96 24.63 10.27
N ARG A 517 -27.45 25.46 9.35
CA ARG A 517 -26.87 26.76 8.98
C ARG A 517 -27.51 27.88 9.76
#